data_AF-A0A439RPX4-F1
#
_entry.id   AF-A0A439RPX4-F1
#
_cell.length_a   1.000
_cell.length_b   1.000
_cell.length_c   1.000
_cell.angle_alpha   90.00
_cell.angle_beta   90.00
_cell.angle_gamma   90.00
#
_symmetry.space_group_name_H-M   'P 1'
#
loop_
_entity.id
_entity.type
_entity.pdbx_description
1 polymer ?
#
loop_
_entity_poly.entity_id
_entity_poly.type
_entity_poly.pdbx_seq_one_letter_code
_entity_poly.pdbx_strand_id
1 'polypeptide(L)'
;MLVRIEPDGRTKRLDGRAAWMMRKLVDAGKRGVSPLDLPAGVRVAHYIFLIRREGFIVSTEHESHGGSFPGTHARYRLETAVTILEDVAVAA
;
A
#
# COMPACT_ATOMS: atom_id res chain seq x y z
N MET A 1 2.79 9.84 8.87
CA MET A 1 3.77 9.55 7.81
C MET A 1 3.66 10.55 6.67
N LEU A 2 4.75 11.24 6.32
CA LEU A 2 4.79 12.14 5.18
C LEU A 2 5.32 11.40 3.94
N VAL A 3 4.65 11.58 2.81
CA VAL A 3 5.02 10.95 1.54
C VAL A 3 5.23 12.03 0.50
N ARG A 4 6.35 11.99 -0.22
CA ARG A 4 6.61 12.82 -1.40
C ARG A 4 6.20 12.07 -2.65
N ILE A 5 5.40 12.69 -3.50
CA ILE A 5 4.99 12.17 -4.80
C ILE A 5 6.05 12.60 -5.81
N GLU A 6 6.51 11.68 -6.65
CA GLU A 6 7.51 11.93 -7.68
C GLU A 6 6.86 12.02 -9.07
N PRO A 7 7.44 12.80 -10.01
CA PRO A 7 8.59 13.70 -9.84
C PRO A 7 8.20 15.11 -9.36
N ASP A 8 6.91 15.38 -9.13
CA ASP A 8 6.42 16.74 -8.86
C ASP A 8 6.78 17.28 -7.46
N GLY A 9 7.24 16.41 -6.55
CA GLY A 9 7.70 16.77 -5.22
C GLY A 9 6.59 17.14 -4.24
N ARG A 10 5.31 17.06 -4.62
CA ARG A 10 4.18 17.36 -3.74
C ARG A 10 4.18 16.38 -2.57
N THR A 11 3.86 16.88 -1.38
CA THR A 11 3.80 16.06 -0.18
C THR A 11 2.37 15.79 0.25
N LYS A 12 2.16 14.60 0.81
CA LYS A 12 0.86 14.15 1.34
C LYS A 12 1.10 13.46 2.68
N ARG A 13 0.38 13.90 3.71
CA ARG A 13 0.36 13.21 5.00
C ARG A 13 -0.64 12.04 4.94
N LEU A 14 -0.18 10.88 5.38
CA LEU A 14 -0.98 9.69 5.61
C LEU A 14 -0.88 9.31 7.09
N ASP A 15 -2.00 8.85 7.63
CA ASP A 15 -2.11 8.45 9.03
C ASP A 15 -2.67 7.02 9.18
N GLY A 16 -2.47 6.44 10.35
CA GLY A 16 -3.03 5.15 10.75
C GLY A 16 -2.78 4.02 9.73
N ARG A 17 -3.87 3.35 9.32
CA ARG A 17 -3.80 2.16 8.45
C ARG A 17 -3.42 2.48 7.01
N ALA A 18 -3.72 3.68 6.51
CA ALA A 18 -3.31 4.12 5.18
C ALA A 18 -1.78 4.31 5.12
N ALA A 19 -1.19 4.96 6.14
CA ALA A 19 0.26 5.10 6.26
C ALA A 19 0.97 3.75 6.35
N TRP A 20 0.44 2.85 7.18
CA TRP A 20 0.98 1.50 7.33
C TRP A 20 0.95 0.72 6.01
N MET A 21 -0.18 0.74 5.29
CA MET A 21 -0.30 0.03 4.02
C MET A 21 0.56 0.65 2.92
N MET A 22 0.70 1.99 2.89
CA MET A 22 1.60 2.67 1.97
C MET A 22 3.05 2.21 2.17
N ARG A 23 3.50 2.08 3.42
CA ARG A 23 4.84 1.51 3.72
C ARG A 23 4.99 0.11 3.12
N LYS A 24 4.00 -0.77 3.32
CA LYS A 24 4.02 -2.14 2.79
C LYS A 24 4.09 -2.18 1.27
N LEU A 25 3.37 -1.30 0.57
CA LEU A 25 3.44 -1.21 -0.88
C LEU A 25 4.81 -0.71 -1.35
N VAL A 26 5.37 0.31 -0.71
CA VAL A 26 6.70 0.85 -1.04
C VAL A 26 7.79 -0.21 -0.81
N ASP A 27 7.76 -0.89 0.34
CA ASP A 27 8.71 -1.95 0.68
C ASP A 27 8.64 -3.13 -0.31
N ALA A 28 7.43 -3.49 -0.75
CA ALA A 28 7.24 -4.56 -1.74
C ALA A 28 7.61 -4.14 -3.18
N GLY A 29 7.61 -2.84 -3.45
CA GLY A 29 7.91 -2.28 -4.77
C GLY A 29 7.08 -2.91 -5.88
N LYS A 30 7.75 -3.27 -6.99
CA LYS A 30 7.10 -3.88 -8.16
C LYS A 30 6.51 -5.26 -7.89
N ARG A 31 6.91 -5.97 -6.83
CA ARG A 31 6.27 -7.24 -6.46
C ARG A 31 4.85 -7.03 -5.96
N GLY A 32 4.56 -5.85 -5.42
CA GLY A 32 3.26 -5.56 -4.80
C GLY A 32 2.96 -6.45 -3.59
N VAL A 33 1.77 -6.27 -3.05
CA VAL A 33 1.30 -6.92 -1.82
C VAL A 33 0.01 -7.68 -2.09
N SER A 34 -0.01 -8.95 -1.71
CA SER A 34 -1.21 -9.79 -1.61
C SER A 34 -1.65 -9.90 -0.14
N PRO A 35 -2.94 -10.16 0.14
CA PRO A 35 -3.38 -10.55 1.48
C PRO A 35 -2.59 -11.69 2.12
N LEU A 36 -1.99 -12.56 1.31
CA LEU A 36 -1.16 -13.67 1.78
C LEU A 36 0.23 -13.21 2.29
N ASP A 37 0.70 -12.02 1.89
CA ASP A 37 1.98 -11.46 2.33
C ASP A 37 1.90 -10.77 3.71
N LEU A 38 0.71 -10.69 4.31
CA LEU A 38 0.42 -9.86 5.49
C LEU A 38 -0.20 -10.68 6.63
N PRO A 39 -0.17 -10.17 7.88
CA PRO A 39 -0.81 -10.83 9.00
C PRO A 39 -2.30 -11.13 8.74
N ALA A 40 -2.77 -12.25 9.27
CA ALA A 40 -4.16 -12.67 9.16
C ALA A 40 -5.12 -11.59 9.73
N GLY A 41 -6.27 -11.42 9.08
CA GLY A 41 -7.31 -10.47 9.50
C GLY A 41 -7.08 -9.01 9.06
N VAL A 42 -5.96 -8.71 8.40
CA VAL A 42 -5.74 -7.38 7.80
C VAL A 42 -6.74 -7.13 6.67
N ARG A 43 -7.48 -6.01 6.75
CA ARG A 43 -8.45 -5.60 5.73
C ARG A 43 -7.76 -4.91 4.55
N VAL A 44 -6.95 -5.65 3.79
CA VAL A 44 -6.10 -5.10 2.72
C VAL A 44 -6.90 -4.24 1.74
N ALA A 45 -8.01 -4.76 1.20
CA ALA A 45 -8.85 -4.01 0.26
C ALA A 45 -9.33 -2.66 0.81
N HIS A 46 -9.68 -2.59 2.11
CA HIS A 46 -10.06 -1.32 2.74
C HIS A 46 -8.88 -0.35 2.84
N TYR A 47 -7.68 -0.84 3.15
CA TYR A 47 -6.50 0.04 3.24
C TYR A 47 -6.05 0.54 1.87
N ILE A 48 -6.17 -0.30 0.83
CA ILE A 48 -5.98 0.12 -0.56
C ILE A 48 -7.02 1.17 -0.97
N PHE A 49 -8.29 1.01 -0.57
CA PHE A 49 -9.32 2.02 -0.78
C PHE A 49 -8.95 3.36 -0.14
N LEU A 50 -8.45 3.36 1.11
CA LEU A 50 -7.99 4.59 1.77
C LEU A 50 -6.84 5.25 1.00
N ILE A 51 -5.85 4.47 0.53
CA ILE A 51 -4.74 4.99 -0.28
C ILE A 51 -5.25 5.63 -1.58
N ARG A 52 -6.17 4.96 -2.29
CA ARG A 52 -6.77 5.50 -3.53
C ARG A 52 -7.57 6.77 -3.28
N ARG A 53 -8.30 6.85 -2.16
CA ARG A 53 -9.04 8.05 -1.76
C ARG A 53 -8.11 9.25 -1.53
N GLU A 54 -6.87 9.03 -1.13
CA GLU A 54 -5.86 10.07 -0.99
C GLU A 54 -5.20 10.48 -2.32
N GLY A 55 -5.60 9.85 -3.43
CA GLY A 55 -5.19 10.23 -4.79
C GLY A 55 -4.04 9.38 -5.38
N PHE A 56 -3.57 8.36 -4.66
CA PHE A 56 -2.52 7.47 -5.17
C PHE A 56 -3.10 6.40 -6.10
N ILE A 57 -2.39 6.12 -7.18
CA ILE A 57 -2.74 5.06 -8.12
C ILE A 57 -2.14 3.76 -7.61
N VAL A 58 -3.04 2.80 -7.36
CA VAL A 58 -2.69 1.43 -7.00
C VAL A 58 -3.39 0.49 -7.97
N SER A 59 -2.65 -0.34 -8.68
CA SER A 59 -3.20 -1.36 -9.57
C SER A 59 -3.68 -2.59 -8.79
N THR A 60 -4.48 -3.44 -9.43
CA THR A 60 -4.93 -4.71 -8.86
C THR A 60 -4.86 -5.78 -9.93
N GLU A 61 -4.01 -6.76 -9.68
CA GLU A 61 -3.93 -7.98 -10.46
C GLU A 61 -4.58 -9.12 -9.68
N HIS A 62 -5.18 -10.09 -10.37
CA HIS A 62 -5.81 -11.25 -9.75
C HIS A 62 -4.92 -12.47 -9.96
N GLU A 63 -4.41 -13.03 -8.87
CA GLU A 63 -3.56 -14.22 -8.86
C GLU A 63 -4.38 -15.43 -8.46
N SER A 64 -4.39 -16.46 -9.31
CA SER A 64 -4.97 -17.75 -8.98
C SER A 64 -3.99 -18.59 -8.18
N HIS A 65 -4.48 -19.30 -7.17
CA HIS A 65 -3.71 -20.29 -6.41
C HIS A 65 -4.44 -21.64 -6.37
N GLY A 66 -3.66 -22.71 -6.41
CA GLY A 66 -4.15 -24.09 -6.27
C GLY A 66 -4.12 -24.59 -4.82
N GLY A 67 -4.07 -25.92 -4.67
CA GLY A 67 -4.04 -26.61 -3.38
C GLY A 67 -5.42 -27.10 -2.94
N SER A 68 -5.53 -27.50 -1.66
CA SER A 68 -6.79 -28.04 -1.11
C SER A 68 -7.93 -27.03 -1.06
N PHE A 69 -7.61 -25.73 -1.17
CA PHE A 69 -8.57 -24.63 -1.24
C PHE A 69 -8.17 -23.70 -2.39
N PRO A 70 -8.51 -24.06 -3.65
CA PRO A 70 -8.17 -23.24 -4.80
C PRO A 70 -9.00 -21.95 -4.79
N GLY A 71 -8.43 -20.87 -5.35
CA GLY A 71 -9.09 -19.58 -5.39
C GLY A 71 -8.30 -18.53 -6.13
N THR A 72 -8.81 -17.30 -6.09
CA THR A 72 -8.17 -16.13 -6.69
C THR A 72 -8.08 -15.04 -5.63
N HIS A 73 -6.94 -14.38 -5.55
CA HIS A 73 -6.74 -13.25 -4.65
C HIS A 73 -6.10 -12.06 -5.38
N ALA A 74 -6.27 -10.87 -4.80
CA ALA A 74 -5.71 -9.66 -5.36
C ALA A 74 -4.24 -9.47 -4.98
N ARG A 75 -3.43 -9.01 -5.92
CA ARG A 75 -2.11 -8.41 -5.71
C ARG A 75 -2.17 -6.93 -6.06
N TYR A 76 -1.77 -6.10 -5.11
CA TYR A 76 -1.82 -4.65 -5.22
C TYR A 76 -0.42 -4.07 -5.43
N ARG A 77 -0.26 -3.19 -6.41
CA ARG A 77 1.02 -2.52 -6.68
C ARG A 77 0.82 -1.02 -6.69
N LEU A 78 1.70 -0.30 -6.02
CA LEU A 78 1.72 1.14 -6.06
C LEU A 78 2.33 1.59 -7.39
N GLU A 79 1.55 2.31 -8.19
CA GLU A 79 2.00 2.83 -9.49
C GLU A 79 2.44 4.29 -9.39
N THR A 80 1.88 5.04 -8.43
CA THR A 80 2.39 6.38 -8.12
C THR A 80 3.77 6.27 -7.50
N ALA A 81 4.78 6.79 -8.18
CA ALA A 81 6.13 6.87 -7.65
C ALA A 81 6.16 7.79 -6.43
N VAL A 82 6.70 7.29 -5.32
CA VAL A 82 6.77 8.05 -4.07
C VAL A 82 8.08 7.79 -3.32
N THR A 83 8.50 8.78 -2.54
CA THR A 83 9.53 8.63 -1.52
C THR A 83 8.91 8.87 -0.16
N ILE A 84 9.13 7.98 0.80
CA ILE A 84 8.66 8.22 2.17
C ILE A 84 9.66 9.11 2.89
N LEU A 85 9.19 10.26 3.37
CA LEU A 85 9.96 11.17 4.20
C LEU A 85 9.61 10.80 5.64
N GLU A 86 10.55 10.22 6.38
CA GLU A 86 10.28 9.69 7.73
C GLU A 86 9.61 10.72 8.65
N ASP A 87 8.82 10.20 9.60
CA ASP A 87 8.04 11.02 10.53
C ASP A 87 8.99 11.95 11.29
N VAL A 88 8.86 13.27 11.06
CA VAL A 88 9.27 14.25 12.05
C VAL A 88 8.47 13.89 13.30
N ALA A 89 9.11 13.18 14.22
CA ALA A 89 8.59 12.94 15.54
C ALA A 89 8.20 14.32 16.08
N VAL A 90 6.90 14.56 16.24
CA VAL A 90 6.46 15.62 17.14
C VAL A 90 6.79 15.06 18.52
N ALA A 91 8.01 15.30 18.96
CA ALA A 91 8.37 15.22 20.37
C ALA A 91 7.45 16.21 21.09
N ALA A 92 6.55 15.68 21.91
CA ALA A 92 5.76 16.41 22.89
C ALA A 92 6.15 15.89 24.27
#